data_AF-A0A956GUP9-F1
#
_entry.id   AF-A0A956GUP9-F1
#
_cell.length_a   1.000
_cell.length_b   1.000
_cell.length_c   1.000
_cell.angle_alpha   90.00
_cell.angle_beta   90.00
_cell.angle_gamma   90.00
#
_symmetry.space_group_name_H-M   'P 1'
#
loop_
_entity.id
_entity.type
_entity.pdbx_description
1 polymer ?
#
loop_
_entity_poly.entity_id
_entity_poly.type
_entity_poly.pdbx_seq_one_letter_code
_entity_poly.pdbx_strand_id
1 'polypeptide(L)'
;MRSSREPGGASASAGRGDDAAPLRLRAGAPRLILTALGGPRAIAGKLRRLAATAALFANPDEIPSRLARLRGRGVVADAPTRAQVLFGGLDMLRWVIEPAARDYYAYLGISFGLHQLLRVLDDPVSMIDPTGLLSARDTIIGHVMQVVHLNPIYDLQLLECFDDGVAELERQVEQMLAGVHPRQGTIAAIVEDPGYHARLLGYVRAYRADPAAAPPVRQEQSLRADPVFAAAERTFSTLPGFVRYCTRLPTSPAALLRRLVTVATFPVALAGP
;
A
#
# COMPACT_ATOMS: atom_id res chain seq x y z
N MET A 1 -47.29 1.58 47.28
CA MET A 1 -46.56 0.67 48.19
C MET A 1 -45.50 -0.05 47.38
N ARG A 2 -44.23 0.11 47.79
CA ARG A 2 -43.01 -0.70 47.58
C ARG A 2 -42.72 -1.21 46.16
N SER A 3 -41.73 -0.66 45.45
CA SER A 3 -40.28 -0.70 45.72
C SER A 3 -39.71 -2.12 45.73
N SER A 4 -38.88 -2.41 44.73
CA SER A 4 -37.75 -3.31 44.84
C SER A 4 -36.61 -2.71 44.00
N ARG A 5 -35.64 -2.15 44.72
CA ARG A 5 -34.38 -1.56 44.26
C ARG A 5 -33.26 -2.61 44.44
N GLU A 6 -32.38 -2.67 43.44
CA GLU A 6 -30.90 -2.79 43.50
C GLU A 6 -30.25 -4.09 44.05
N PRO A 7 -28.94 -4.36 43.83
CA PRO A 7 -27.81 -3.52 43.35
C PRO A 7 -27.06 -4.14 42.13
N GLY A 8 -26.05 -3.60 41.45
CA GLY A 8 -24.95 -2.68 41.76
C GLY A 8 -23.62 -3.38 41.39
N GLY A 9 -22.73 -2.70 40.64
CA GLY A 9 -21.40 -3.20 40.23
C GLY A 9 -20.99 -2.67 38.85
N ALA A 10 -20.67 -1.39 38.70
CA ALA A 10 -19.35 -0.80 38.93
C ALA A 10 -18.25 -1.31 37.97
N SER A 11 -17.98 -0.48 36.95
CA SER A 11 -16.65 -0.01 36.55
C SER A 11 -15.57 -1.07 36.22
N ALA A 12 -15.38 -1.32 34.92
CA ALA A 12 -14.05 -1.53 34.37
C ALA A 12 -13.74 -0.35 33.43
N SER A 13 -12.73 0.41 33.82
CA SER A 13 -12.21 1.61 33.18
C SER A 13 -11.80 1.37 31.71
N ALA A 14 -12.60 1.85 30.77
CA ALA A 14 -12.11 2.15 29.43
C ALA A 14 -11.27 3.43 29.52
N GLY A 15 -9.95 3.27 29.43
CA GLY A 15 -8.98 4.34 29.47
C GLY A 15 -9.28 5.39 28.41
N ARG A 16 -9.30 6.65 28.84
CA ARG A 16 -9.29 7.83 28.00
C ARG A 16 -7.96 7.88 27.22
N GLY A 17 -8.04 7.76 25.90
CA GLY A 17 -7.07 8.27 24.96
C GLY A 17 -7.86 9.00 23.88
N ASP A 18 -7.64 10.30 23.74
CA ASP A 18 -8.42 11.23 22.93
C ASP A 18 -8.83 10.69 21.54
N ASP A 19 -10.14 10.78 21.26
CA ASP A 19 -10.80 10.82 19.94
C ASP A 19 -10.38 12.07 19.13
N ALA A 20 -9.08 12.41 19.14
CA ALA A 20 -8.58 13.50 18.32
C ALA A 20 -8.48 13.00 16.88
N ALA A 21 -9.35 13.54 16.01
CA ALA A 21 -9.31 13.28 14.57
C ALA A 21 -7.85 13.37 14.04
N PRO A 22 -7.42 12.46 13.14
CA PRO A 22 -6.08 12.46 12.57
C PRO A 22 -5.66 13.83 12.07
N LEU A 23 -4.36 14.14 12.17
CA LEU A 23 -3.81 15.43 11.70
C LEU A 23 -4.26 15.74 10.27
N ARG A 24 -4.27 14.72 9.41
CA ARG A 24 -4.75 14.77 8.03
C ARG A 24 -6.14 15.40 7.87
N LEU A 25 -7.06 15.11 8.79
CA LEU A 25 -8.46 15.56 8.72
C LEU A 25 -8.70 16.92 9.38
N ARG A 26 -7.85 17.32 10.34
CA ARG A 26 -8.05 18.57 11.12
C ARG A 26 -7.18 19.75 10.70
N ALA A 27 -6.07 19.51 9.99
CA ALA A 27 -5.12 20.57 9.65
C ALA A 27 -5.37 21.12 8.24
N GLY A 28 -5.17 22.44 8.09
CA GLY A 28 -5.17 23.09 6.78
C GLY A 28 -3.97 22.67 5.91
N ALA A 29 -4.12 22.80 4.59
CA ALA A 29 -3.14 22.37 3.61
C ALA A 29 -1.69 22.87 3.86
N PRO A 30 -1.43 24.15 4.22
CA PRO A 30 -0.07 24.61 4.47
C PRO A 30 0.64 23.85 5.60
N ARG A 31 -0.10 23.57 6.69
CA ARG A 31 0.43 22.80 7.83
C ARG A 31 0.73 21.36 7.42
N LEU A 32 -0.16 20.74 6.63
CA LEU A 32 0.07 19.37 6.13
C LEU A 32 1.30 19.30 5.23
N ILE A 33 1.47 20.27 4.32
CA ILE A 33 2.63 20.36 3.42
C ILE A 33 3.93 20.49 4.22
N LEU A 34 4.01 21.42 5.17
CA LEU A 34 5.19 21.60 6.01
C LEU A 34 5.49 20.35 6.85
N THR A 35 4.44 19.71 7.38
CA THR A 35 4.60 18.48 8.16
C THR A 35 5.07 17.32 7.29
N ALA A 36 4.52 17.15 6.09
CA ALA A 36 4.94 16.12 5.14
C ALA A 36 6.37 16.34 4.64
N LEU A 37 6.78 17.59 4.41
CA LEU A 37 8.17 17.96 4.09
C LEU A 37 9.14 17.54 5.21
N GLY A 38 8.77 17.79 6.47
CA GLY A 38 9.59 17.48 7.63
C GLY A 38 10.84 18.37 7.72
N GLY A 39 11.74 18.04 8.66
CA GLY A 39 12.98 18.78 8.90
C GLY A 39 14.18 18.26 8.08
N PRO A 40 15.38 18.84 8.27
CA PRO A 40 16.58 18.49 7.51
C PRO A 40 16.92 16.99 7.51
N ARG A 41 16.73 16.31 8.65
CA ARG A 41 16.94 14.85 8.75
C ARG A 41 15.95 14.06 7.88
N ALA A 42 14.70 14.49 7.81
CA ALA A 42 13.68 13.85 6.96
C ALA A 42 14.02 14.04 5.47
N ILE A 43 14.43 15.25 5.08
CA ILE A 43 14.87 15.55 3.71
C ILE A 43 16.07 14.69 3.33
N ALA A 44 17.10 14.62 4.18
CA ALA A 44 18.27 13.76 3.94
C ALA A 44 17.87 12.28 3.78
N GLY A 45 16.92 11.80 4.59
CA GLY A 45 16.37 10.45 4.45
C GLY A 45 15.67 10.21 3.11
N LYS A 46 14.88 11.17 2.64
CA LYS A 46 14.19 11.11 1.33
C LYS A 46 15.17 11.08 0.17
N LEU A 47 16.19 11.95 0.20
CA LEU A 47 17.24 11.98 -0.83
C LEU A 47 18.01 10.66 -0.89
N ARG A 48 18.31 10.06 0.27
CA ARG A 48 18.96 8.74 0.33
C ARG A 48 18.10 7.65 -0.30
N ARG A 49 16.80 7.61 -0.01
CA ARG A 49 15.86 6.65 -0.63
C ARG A 49 15.75 6.86 -2.14
N LEU A 50 15.71 8.11 -2.60
CA LEU A 50 15.70 8.44 -4.02
C LEU A 50 16.96 7.94 -4.74
N ALA A 51 18.14 8.18 -4.16
CA ALA A 51 19.41 7.70 -4.71
C ALA A 51 19.48 6.16 -4.74
N ALA A 52 19.05 5.49 -3.66
CA ALA A 52 18.98 4.04 -3.62
C ALA A 52 18.04 3.47 -4.70
N THR A 53 16.89 4.11 -4.90
CA THR A 53 15.94 3.73 -5.96
C THR A 53 16.53 3.91 -7.34
N ALA A 54 17.17 5.05 -7.61
CA ALA A 54 17.83 5.30 -8.90
C ALA A 54 18.89 4.23 -9.20
N ALA A 55 19.66 3.79 -8.20
CA ALA A 55 20.61 2.70 -8.33
C ALA A 55 19.93 1.35 -8.68
N LEU A 56 18.78 1.05 -8.07
CA LEU A 56 18.00 -0.16 -8.38
C LEU A 56 17.47 -0.12 -9.83
N PHE A 57 17.01 1.03 -10.31
CA PHE A 57 16.57 1.20 -11.70
C PHE A 57 17.70 1.00 -12.71
N ALA A 58 18.92 1.40 -12.34
CA ALA A 58 20.11 1.20 -13.17
C ALA A 58 20.57 -0.27 -13.21
N ASN A 59 20.14 -1.12 -12.25
CA ASN A 59 20.50 -2.53 -12.20
C ASN A 59 19.53 -3.39 -13.04
N PRO A 60 19.97 -3.96 -14.18
CA PRO A 60 19.07 -4.74 -15.03
C PRO A 60 18.64 -6.08 -14.40
N ASP A 61 19.42 -6.59 -13.45
CA ASP A 61 19.22 -7.91 -12.85
C ASP A 61 18.33 -7.87 -11.59
N GLU A 62 17.97 -6.67 -11.11
CA GLU A 62 17.23 -6.50 -9.87
C GLU A 62 15.84 -7.17 -9.92
N ILE A 63 15.04 -6.89 -10.96
CA ILE A 63 13.73 -7.51 -11.14
C ILE A 63 13.85 -9.04 -11.31
N PRO A 64 14.69 -9.57 -12.22
CA PRO A 64 14.90 -11.01 -12.34
C PRO A 64 15.32 -11.68 -11.02
N SER A 65 16.24 -11.08 -10.27
CA SER A 65 16.74 -11.59 -8.99
C SER A 65 15.62 -11.67 -7.95
N ARG A 66 14.81 -10.62 -7.81
CA ARG A 66 13.66 -10.61 -6.89
C ARG A 66 12.60 -11.64 -7.26
N LEU A 67 12.24 -11.72 -8.54
CA LEU A 67 11.30 -12.73 -9.02
C LEU A 67 11.83 -14.15 -8.79
N ALA A 68 13.15 -14.39 -8.91
CA ALA A 68 13.75 -15.67 -8.59
C ALA A 68 13.67 -16.00 -7.09
N ARG A 69 13.91 -15.02 -6.20
CA ARG A 69 13.76 -15.20 -4.75
C ARG A 69 12.31 -15.50 -4.35
N LEU A 70 11.37 -14.71 -4.88
CA LEU A 70 9.93 -14.91 -4.64
C LEU A 70 9.46 -16.27 -5.13
N ARG A 71 9.99 -16.75 -6.26
CA ARG A 71 9.72 -18.09 -6.78
C ARG A 71 10.32 -19.18 -5.90
N GLY A 72 11.56 -18.99 -5.44
CA GLY A 72 12.21 -19.91 -4.50
C GLY A 72 11.46 -20.05 -3.18
N ARG A 73 10.70 -19.02 -2.78
CA ARG A 73 9.80 -19.03 -1.62
C ARG A 73 8.37 -19.50 -1.93
N GLY A 74 8.07 -19.87 -3.17
CA GLY A 74 6.74 -20.31 -3.58
C GLY A 74 5.69 -19.20 -3.63
N VAL A 75 6.08 -17.93 -3.52
CA VAL A 75 5.14 -16.79 -3.60
C VAL A 75 4.62 -16.65 -5.04
N VAL A 76 5.50 -16.76 -6.03
CA VAL A 76 5.12 -16.67 -7.45
C VAL A 76 5.60 -17.89 -8.22
N ALA A 77 4.89 -18.29 -9.27
CA ALA A 77 5.26 -19.42 -10.12
C ALA A 77 6.01 -19.00 -11.38
N ASP A 78 5.69 -17.81 -11.92
CA ASP A 78 6.10 -17.38 -13.24
C ASP A 78 7.15 -16.24 -13.21
N ALA A 79 7.80 -16.00 -14.36
CA ALA A 79 8.82 -14.96 -14.51
C ALA A 79 8.52 -14.06 -15.72
N PRO A 80 7.77 -12.95 -15.57
CA PRO A 80 7.55 -11.99 -16.64
C PRO A 80 8.85 -11.29 -17.04
N THR A 81 8.90 -10.82 -18.28
CA THR A 81 9.93 -9.89 -18.74
C THR A 81 9.79 -8.53 -18.06
N ARG A 82 10.86 -7.73 -18.03
CA ARG A 82 10.83 -6.36 -17.50
C ARG A 82 9.79 -5.48 -18.20
N ALA A 83 9.63 -5.64 -19.51
CA ALA A 83 8.61 -4.93 -20.27
C ALA A 83 7.20 -5.34 -19.83
N GLN A 84 6.94 -6.63 -19.66
CA GLN A 84 5.65 -7.10 -19.14
C GLN A 84 5.37 -6.55 -17.73
N VAL A 85 6.36 -6.51 -16.83
CA VAL A 85 6.22 -5.90 -15.50
C VAL A 85 5.88 -4.42 -15.59
N LEU A 86 6.58 -3.66 -16.44
CA LEU A 86 6.32 -2.23 -16.63
C LEU A 86 4.88 -1.98 -17.11
N PHE A 87 4.46 -2.67 -18.18
CA PHE A 87 3.13 -2.50 -18.75
C PHE A 87 2.03 -3.05 -17.84
N GLY A 88 2.30 -4.14 -17.11
CA GLY A 88 1.41 -4.62 -16.06
C GLY A 88 1.24 -3.63 -14.92
N GLY A 89 2.31 -2.92 -14.55
CA GLY A 89 2.25 -1.83 -13.57
C GLY A 89 1.40 -0.64 -14.03
N LEU A 90 1.49 -0.26 -15.31
CA LEU A 90 0.63 0.77 -15.90
C LEU A 90 -0.85 0.36 -15.89
N ASP A 91 -1.13 -0.91 -16.19
CA ASP A 91 -2.47 -1.48 -16.15
C ASP A 91 -3.03 -1.53 -14.71
N MET A 92 -2.22 -1.94 -13.74
CA MET A 92 -2.56 -1.91 -12.31
C MET A 92 -2.89 -0.49 -11.83
N LEU A 93 -2.10 0.49 -12.25
CA LEU A 93 -2.37 1.91 -11.96
C LEU A 93 -3.73 2.35 -12.51
N ARG A 94 -3.96 2.07 -13.79
CA ARG A 94 -5.13 2.50 -14.55
C ARG A 94 -6.43 1.88 -14.06
N TRP A 95 -6.42 0.60 -13.71
CA TRP A 95 -7.66 -0.15 -13.46
C TRP A 95 -7.96 -0.43 -11.99
N VAL A 96 -6.97 -0.31 -11.10
CA VAL A 96 -7.18 -0.56 -9.66
C VAL A 96 -6.73 0.62 -8.82
N ILE A 97 -5.46 1.02 -8.88
CA ILE A 97 -4.91 1.99 -7.92
C ILE A 97 -5.58 3.35 -8.05
N GLU A 98 -5.61 3.95 -9.25
CA GLU A 98 -6.21 5.27 -9.44
C GLU A 98 -7.72 5.26 -9.18
N PRO A 99 -8.53 4.36 -9.77
CA PRO A 99 -9.96 4.33 -9.51
C PRO A 99 -10.30 4.13 -8.03
N ALA A 100 -9.65 3.18 -7.36
CA ALA A 100 -9.89 2.91 -5.94
C ALA A 100 -9.49 4.09 -5.05
N ALA A 101 -8.37 4.76 -5.35
CA ALA A 101 -7.96 5.93 -4.59
C ALA A 101 -8.92 7.10 -4.79
N ARG A 102 -9.37 7.36 -6.03
CA ARG A 102 -10.34 8.44 -6.32
C ARG A 102 -11.68 8.20 -5.62
N ASP A 103 -12.22 6.99 -5.71
CA ASP A 103 -13.47 6.60 -5.05
C ASP A 103 -13.39 6.82 -3.53
N TYR A 104 -12.34 6.28 -2.91
CA TYR A 104 -12.12 6.38 -1.47
C TYR A 104 -11.94 7.83 -0.99
N TYR A 105 -11.14 8.64 -1.67
CA TYR A 105 -10.96 10.04 -1.26
C TYR A 105 -12.17 10.91 -1.55
N ALA A 106 -12.95 10.59 -2.59
CA ALA A 106 -14.24 11.24 -2.81
C ALA A 106 -15.22 10.93 -1.66
N TYR A 107 -15.28 9.68 -1.20
CA TYR A 107 -16.08 9.28 -0.05
C TYR A 107 -15.71 10.06 1.22
N LEU A 108 -14.42 10.26 1.47
CA LEU A 108 -13.93 11.00 2.65
C LEU A 108 -13.97 12.53 2.50
N GLY A 109 -14.37 13.07 1.34
CA GLY A 109 -14.32 14.51 1.07
C GLY A 109 -12.90 15.08 1.02
N ILE A 110 -11.90 14.25 0.71
CA ILE A 110 -10.49 14.61 0.67
C ILE A 110 -10.08 14.93 -0.77
N SER A 111 -9.40 16.07 -0.98
CA SER A 111 -8.84 16.40 -2.29
C SER A 111 -7.77 15.39 -2.72
N PHE A 112 -8.04 14.67 -3.81
CA PHE A 112 -7.12 13.72 -4.43
C PHE A 112 -5.77 14.38 -4.78
N GLY A 113 -5.81 15.55 -5.41
CA GLY A 113 -4.59 16.27 -5.82
C GLY A 113 -3.71 16.65 -4.63
N LEU A 114 -4.31 17.17 -3.55
CA LEU A 114 -3.56 17.47 -2.32
C LEU A 114 -2.99 16.19 -1.69
N HIS A 115 -3.74 15.09 -1.67
CA HIS A 115 -3.25 13.82 -1.13
C HIS A 115 -2.01 13.32 -1.91
N GLN A 116 -2.06 13.35 -3.24
CA GLN A 116 -0.94 12.95 -4.09
C GLN A 116 0.29 13.84 -3.86
N LEU A 117 0.10 15.16 -3.70
CA LEU A 117 1.18 16.07 -3.33
C LEU A 117 1.82 15.67 -2.00
N LEU A 118 1.03 15.42 -0.96
CA LEU A 118 1.55 15.04 0.36
C LEU A 118 2.33 13.72 0.31
N ARG A 119 1.87 12.75 -0.48
CA ARG A 119 2.59 11.49 -0.73
C ARG A 119 3.95 11.72 -1.39
N VAL A 120 4.00 12.53 -2.44
CA VAL A 120 5.26 12.89 -3.12
C VAL A 120 6.21 13.59 -2.15
N LEU A 121 5.69 14.51 -1.34
CA LEU A 121 6.51 15.26 -0.39
C LEU A 121 7.11 14.36 0.71
N ASP A 122 6.40 13.34 1.19
CA ASP A 122 6.94 12.41 2.19
C ASP A 122 7.83 11.31 1.61
N ASP A 123 7.43 10.70 0.49
CA ASP A 123 8.24 9.69 -0.17
C ASP A 123 8.07 9.71 -1.70
N PRO A 124 8.88 10.51 -2.43
CA PRO A 124 8.73 10.65 -3.87
C PRO A 124 8.99 9.33 -4.61
N VAL A 125 9.73 8.40 -3.99
CA VAL A 125 10.02 7.08 -4.52
C VAL A 125 8.76 6.24 -4.72
N SER A 126 7.79 6.36 -3.81
CA SER A 126 6.53 5.58 -3.85
C SER A 126 5.67 5.87 -5.09
N MET A 127 6.02 6.88 -5.87
CA MET A 127 5.35 7.26 -7.12
C MET A 127 6.13 6.84 -8.38
N ILE A 128 7.41 6.51 -8.24
CA ILE A 128 8.31 6.18 -9.37
C ILE A 128 8.17 4.71 -9.75
N ASP A 129 8.00 3.83 -8.76
CA ASP A 129 7.81 2.40 -8.96
C ASP A 129 6.45 1.95 -8.38
N PRO A 130 5.36 2.05 -9.16
CA PRO A 130 4.04 1.67 -8.68
C PRO A 130 3.89 0.17 -8.42
N THR A 131 4.84 -0.66 -8.89
CA THR A 131 4.83 -2.10 -8.71
C THR A 131 5.56 -2.56 -7.45
N GLY A 132 6.38 -1.71 -6.85
CA GLY A 132 7.24 -2.06 -5.69
C GLY A 132 8.42 -3.00 -6.01
N LEU A 133 8.52 -3.57 -7.21
CA LEU A 133 9.57 -4.55 -7.57
C LEU A 133 10.96 -3.94 -7.70
N LEU A 134 11.09 -2.62 -7.88
CA LEU A 134 12.35 -1.87 -7.88
C LEU A 134 12.50 -1.00 -6.63
N SER A 135 11.68 -1.23 -5.62
CA SER A 135 11.70 -0.46 -4.37
C SER A 135 12.55 -1.13 -3.31
N ALA A 136 13.35 -0.37 -2.56
CA ALA A 136 14.07 -0.89 -1.41
C ALA A 136 13.08 -1.38 -0.32
N ARG A 137 13.50 -2.31 0.55
CA ARG A 137 12.68 -2.83 1.66
C ARG A 137 12.01 -1.71 2.46
N ASP A 138 12.79 -0.75 2.94
CA ASP A 138 12.30 0.36 3.76
C ASP A 138 11.37 1.33 2.98
N THR A 139 11.50 1.37 1.65
CA THR A 139 10.58 2.13 0.79
C THR A 139 9.21 1.45 0.75
N ILE A 140 9.17 0.13 0.56
CA ILE A 140 7.91 -0.65 0.57
C ILE A 140 7.24 -0.52 1.94
N ILE A 141 8.00 -0.71 3.03
CA ILE A 141 7.47 -0.56 4.40
C ILE A 141 6.93 0.86 4.63
N GLY A 142 7.69 1.87 4.20
CA GLY A 142 7.26 3.26 4.23
C GLY A 142 5.93 3.47 3.50
N HIS A 143 5.81 2.97 2.27
CA HIS A 143 4.60 3.04 1.48
C HIS A 143 3.40 2.42 2.21
N VAL A 144 3.57 1.20 2.73
CA VAL A 144 2.53 0.49 3.48
C VAL A 144 2.03 1.33 4.65
N MET A 145 2.92 2.03 5.36
CA MET A 145 2.53 2.88 6.49
C MET A 145 1.94 4.24 6.11
N GLN A 146 2.12 4.71 4.87
CA GLN A 146 1.70 6.05 4.42
C GLN A 146 0.29 6.11 3.84
N VAL A 147 -0.25 5.00 3.35
CA VAL A 147 -1.50 4.97 2.59
C VAL A 147 -2.44 3.98 3.24
N VAL A 148 -3.74 4.32 3.35
CA VAL A 148 -4.73 3.35 3.82
C VAL A 148 -5.04 2.40 2.67
N HIS A 149 -4.49 1.19 2.71
CA HIS A 149 -4.52 0.27 1.57
C HIS A 149 -5.91 -0.32 1.34
N LEU A 150 -6.26 -0.51 0.06
CA LEU A 150 -7.38 -1.34 -0.34
C LEU A 150 -7.23 -2.77 0.16
N ASN A 151 -6.03 -3.30 -0.07
CA ASN A 151 -5.60 -4.61 0.33
C ASN A 151 -4.06 -4.57 0.43
N PRO A 152 -3.47 -4.74 1.63
CA PRO A 152 -2.03 -4.66 1.82
C PRO A 152 -1.28 -5.97 1.48
N ILE A 153 -1.97 -7.05 1.09
CA ILE A 153 -1.33 -8.36 0.87
C ILE A 153 -0.26 -8.33 -0.23
N TYR A 154 -0.46 -7.54 -1.29
CA TYR A 154 0.52 -7.36 -2.36
C TYR A 154 1.88 -6.92 -1.80
N ASP A 155 1.89 -5.93 -0.91
CA ASP A 155 3.11 -5.39 -0.33
C ASP A 155 3.78 -6.34 0.65
N LEU A 156 3.00 -7.10 1.44
CA LEU A 156 3.56 -8.15 2.31
C LEU A 156 4.20 -9.25 1.47
N GLN A 157 3.56 -9.67 0.37
CA GLN A 157 4.10 -10.65 -0.57
C GLN A 157 5.36 -10.12 -1.29
N LEU A 158 5.44 -8.82 -1.57
CA LEU A 158 6.67 -8.21 -2.07
C LEU A 158 7.80 -8.26 -1.02
N LEU A 159 7.47 -8.01 0.25
CA LEU A 159 8.46 -8.04 1.33
C LEU A 159 9.09 -9.42 1.55
N GLU A 160 8.45 -10.49 1.06
CA GLU A 160 9.04 -11.84 1.01
C GLU A 160 10.30 -11.92 0.14
N CYS A 161 10.61 -10.94 -0.71
CA CYS A 161 11.90 -10.94 -1.42
C CYS A 161 13.10 -10.59 -0.51
N PHE A 162 12.83 -10.17 0.75
CA PHE A 162 13.81 -9.88 1.79
C PHE A 162 13.69 -10.87 2.95
N ASP A 163 14.83 -11.25 3.53
CA ASP A 163 14.87 -12.27 4.59
C ASP A 163 14.11 -11.87 5.85
N ASP A 164 14.12 -10.60 6.19
CA ASP A 164 13.47 -10.02 7.36
C ASP A 164 12.33 -9.06 6.99
N GLY A 165 11.90 -8.99 5.72
CA GLY A 165 11.01 -7.94 5.21
C GLY A 165 9.71 -7.76 6.00
N VAL A 166 8.99 -8.84 6.24
CA VAL A 166 7.71 -8.81 6.98
C VAL A 166 7.94 -8.57 8.49
N ALA A 167 9.02 -9.11 9.06
CA ALA A 167 9.38 -8.88 10.46
C ALA A 167 9.77 -7.41 10.72
N GLU A 168 10.47 -6.80 9.76
CA GLU A 168 10.85 -5.39 9.79
C GLU A 168 9.63 -4.46 9.62
N LEU A 169 8.65 -4.85 8.78
CA LEU A 169 7.36 -4.16 8.71
C LEU A 169 6.67 -4.18 10.07
N GLU A 170 6.55 -5.34 10.71
CA GLU A 170 5.94 -5.44 12.03
C GLU A 170 6.60 -4.50 13.03
N ARG A 171 7.93 -4.55 13.12
CA ARG A 171 8.73 -3.70 14.01
C ARG A 171 8.48 -2.21 13.76
N GLN A 172 8.43 -1.77 12.50
CA GLN A 172 8.20 -0.36 12.18
C GLN A 172 6.75 0.08 12.47
N VAL A 173 5.76 -0.78 12.25
CA VAL A 173 4.36 -0.48 12.61
C VAL A 173 4.19 -0.40 14.13
N GLU A 174 4.86 -1.25 14.90
CA GLU A 174 4.92 -1.13 16.37
C GLU A 174 5.51 0.22 16.80
N GLN A 175 6.59 0.67 16.14
CA GLN A 175 7.18 1.99 16.40
C GLN A 175 6.23 3.15 16.05
N MET A 176 5.43 3.00 14.99
CA MET A 176 4.42 4.00 14.62
C MET A 176 3.33 4.11 15.68
N LEU A 177 2.85 2.98 16.20
CA LEU A 177 1.86 2.94 17.28
C LEU A 177 2.42 3.47 18.60
N ALA A 178 3.69 3.18 18.89
CA ALA A 178 4.39 3.72 20.06
C ALA A 178 4.77 5.21 19.91
N GLY A 179 4.59 5.81 18.73
CA GLY A 179 4.92 7.22 18.46
C GLY A 179 6.42 7.51 18.40
N VAL A 180 7.27 6.49 18.30
CA VAL A 180 8.74 6.60 18.29
C VAL A 180 9.34 6.46 16.89
N HIS A 181 8.52 6.15 15.88
CA HIS A 181 9.01 5.97 14.53
C HIS A 181 9.58 7.29 13.95
N PRO A 182 10.75 7.28 13.29
CA PRO A 182 11.36 8.50 12.76
C PRO A 182 10.50 9.27 11.75
N ARG A 183 9.55 8.58 11.10
CA ARG A 183 8.61 9.17 10.13
C ARG A 183 7.21 9.44 10.73
N GLN A 184 7.04 9.33 12.05
CA GLN A 184 5.73 9.51 12.71
C GLN A 184 5.03 10.79 12.26
N GLY A 185 5.75 11.92 12.34
CA GLY A 185 5.19 13.23 12.01
C GLY A 185 4.79 13.36 10.53
N THR A 186 5.66 12.92 9.62
CA THR A 186 5.42 13.09 8.18
C THR A 186 4.30 12.15 7.69
N ILE A 187 4.22 10.92 8.22
CA ILE A 187 3.14 9.97 7.92
C ILE A 187 1.80 10.44 8.49
N ALA A 188 1.79 11.04 9.69
CA ALA A 188 0.56 11.57 10.30
C ALA A 188 -0.09 12.70 9.48
N ALA A 189 0.69 13.40 8.62
CA ALA A 189 0.16 14.40 7.70
C ALA A 189 -0.62 13.78 6.53
N ILE A 190 -0.48 12.48 6.30
CA ILE A 190 -1.02 11.77 5.13
C ILE A 190 -2.17 10.86 5.54
N VAL A 191 -1.98 10.04 6.58
CA VAL A 191 -2.92 8.99 6.98
C VAL A 191 -4.16 9.60 7.63
N GLU A 192 -5.31 9.34 7.02
CA GLU A 192 -6.61 9.84 7.44
C GLU A 192 -7.39 8.92 8.39
N ASP A 193 -7.01 7.66 8.52
CA ASP A 193 -7.69 6.69 9.38
C ASP A 193 -6.92 6.46 10.69
N PRO A 194 -7.51 6.79 11.86
CA PRO A 194 -6.83 6.70 13.16
C PRO A 194 -6.52 5.25 13.59
N GLY A 195 -7.28 4.28 13.09
CA GLY A 195 -7.11 2.86 13.40
C GLY A 195 -6.23 2.11 12.40
N TYR A 196 -5.74 2.77 11.34
CA TYR A 196 -5.05 2.11 10.23
C TYR A 196 -3.85 1.28 10.69
N HIS A 197 -2.88 1.88 11.39
CA HIS A 197 -1.66 1.18 11.81
C HIS A 197 -1.95 0.04 12.80
N ALA A 198 -2.98 0.16 13.64
CA ALA A 198 -3.38 -0.90 14.56
C ALA A 198 -3.95 -2.11 13.83
N ARG A 199 -4.84 -1.87 12.84
CA ARG A 199 -5.39 -2.95 11.99
C ARG A 199 -4.32 -3.57 11.10
N LEU A 200 -3.40 -2.75 10.57
CA LEU A 200 -2.25 -3.22 9.82
C LEU A 200 -1.36 -4.13 10.68
N LEU A 201 -1.03 -3.75 11.91
CA LEU A 201 -0.24 -4.58 12.81
C LEU A 201 -0.91 -5.94 13.08
N GLY A 202 -2.22 -5.92 13.35
CA GLY A 202 -3.01 -7.13 13.52
C GLY A 202 -2.92 -8.05 12.31
N TYR A 203 -3.04 -7.48 11.11
CA TYR A 203 -2.91 -8.24 9.86
C TYR A 203 -1.49 -8.76 9.62
N VAL A 204 -0.45 -7.97 9.84
CA VAL A 204 0.95 -8.40 9.66
C VAL A 204 1.25 -9.61 10.56
N ARG A 205 0.81 -9.58 11.83
CA ARG A 205 0.96 -10.70 12.76
C ARG A 205 0.20 -11.95 12.30
N ALA A 206 -1.04 -11.77 11.83
CA ALA A 206 -1.83 -12.87 11.28
C ALA A 206 -1.17 -13.48 10.04
N TYR A 207 -0.70 -12.65 9.11
CA TYR A 207 0.00 -13.09 7.89
C TYR A 207 1.31 -13.83 8.21
N ARG A 208 2.08 -13.38 9.20
CA ARG A 208 3.29 -14.08 9.65
C ARG A 208 3.00 -15.47 10.22
N ALA A 209 1.86 -15.63 10.90
CA ALA A 209 1.45 -16.92 11.44
C ALA A 209 0.85 -17.83 10.35
N ASP A 210 0.10 -17.24 9.42
CA ASP A 210 -0.54 -17.92 8.31
C ASP A 210 -0.60 -16.98 7.08
N PRO A 211 0.20 -17.22 6.02
CA PRO A 211 0.17 -16.42 4.80
C PRO A 211 -1.18 -16.43 4.06
N ALA A 212 -2.10 -17.34 4.40
CA ALA A 212 -3.46 -17.38 3.88
C ALA A 212 -4.45 -16.50 4.67
N ALA A 213 -3.99 -15.82 5.74
CA ALA A 213 -4.82 -14.92 6.53
C ALA A 213 -5.51 -13.88 5.64
N ALA A 214 -6.81 -13.68 5.86
CA ALA A 214 -7.59 -12.75 5.07
C ALA A 214 -7.12 -11.30 5.32
N PRO A 215 -6.83 -10.52 4.26
CA PRO A 215 -6.44 -9.13 4.40
C PRO A 215 -7.60 -8.26 4.92
N PRO A 216 -7.30 -7.16 5.61
CA PRO A 216 -8.30 -6.18 5.98
C PRO A 216 -8.90 -5.57 4.71
N VAL A 217 -10.23 -5.56 4.64
CA VAL A 217 -11.00 -5.07 3.51
C VAL A 217 -11.62 -3.72 3.90
N ARG A 218 -11.28 -2.65 3.17
CA ARG A 218 -11.94 -1.34 3.35
C ARG A 218 -13.43 -1.42 2.99
N GLN A 219 -14.30 -0.80 3.78
CA GLN A 219 -15.76 -0.85 3.58
C GLN A 219 -16.26 0.24 2.62
N GLU A 220 -15.50 1.33 2.52
CA GLU A 220 -15.85 2.58 1.83
C GLU A 220 -15.71 2.51 0.30
N GLN A 221 -15.48 1.32 -0.27
CA GLN A 221 -15.20 1.17 -1.70
C GLN A 221 -16.43 0.75 -2.49
N SER A 222 -17.04 1.71 -3.17
CA SER A 222 -18.24 1.53 -3.98
C SER A 222 -17.97 0.72 -5.25
N LEU A 223 -16.74 0.81 -5.78
CA LEU A 223 -16.33 0.18 -7.04
C LEU A 223 -16.36 -1.35 -7.01
N ARG A 224 -16.38 -2.01 -5.85
CA ARG A 224 -16.44 -3.48 -5.79
C ARG A 224 -17.73 -4.07 -6.35
N ALA A 225 -18.79 -3.28 -6.44
CA ALA A 225 -20.03 -3.70 -7.09
C ALA A 225 -19.88 -3.79 -8.62
N ASP A 226 -18.90 -3.12 -9.23
CA ASP A 226 -18.59 -3.26 -10.65
C ASP A 226 -17.80 -4.56 -10.90
N PRO A 227 -18.33 -5.51 -11.70
CA PRO A 227 -17.67 -6.77 -11.97
C PRO A 227 -16.31 -6.61 -12.67
N VAL A 228 -16.11 -5.55 -13.47
CA VAL A 228 -14.85 -5.29 -14.15
C VAL A 228 -13.79 -4.84 -13.14
N PHE A 229 -14.13 -3.90 -12.26
CA PHE A 229 -13.25 -3.48 -11.18
C PHE A 229 -12.94 -4.64 -10.23
N ALA A 230 -13.94 -5.43 -9.82
CA ALA A 230 -13.73 -6.58 -8.94
C ALA A 230 -12.78 -7.62 -9.56
N ALA A 231 -12.87 -7.85 -10.88
CA ALA A 231 -11.93 -8.74 -11.58
C ALA A 231 -10.50 -8.15 -11.63
N ALA A 232 -10.38 -6.85 -11.85
CA ALA A 232 -9.10 -6.16 -11.80
C ALA A 232 -8.49 -6.21 -10.38
N GLU A 233 -9.29 -5.94 -9.34
CA GLU A 233 -8.89 -6.00 -7.94
C GLU A 233 -8.37 -7.39 -7.58
N ARG A 234 -9.08 -8.47 -7.91
CA ARG A 234 -8.61 -9.85 -7.67
C ARG A 234 -7.26 -10.13 -8.36
N THR A 235 -7.07 -9.56 -9.55
CA THR A 235 -5.84 -9.74 -10.33
C THR A 235 -4.67 -8.98 -9.71
N PHE A 236 -4.87 -7.72 -9.34
CA PHE A 236 -3.79 -6.82 -8.97
C PHE A 236 -3.56 -6.65 -7.46
N SER A 237 -4.50 -7.08 -6.61
CA SER A 237 -4.34 -6.99 -5.15
C SER A 237 -3.36 -8.00 -4.57
N THR A 238 -2.89 -8.98 -5.36
CA THR A 238 -1.92 -9.98 -4.92
C THR A 238 -0.75 -10.01 -5.89
N LEU A 239 0.46 -10.18 -5.38
CA LEU A 239 1.66 -10.30 -6.20
C LEU A 239 1.61 -11.51 -7.16
N PRO A 240 1.12 -12.70 -6.77
CA PRO A 240 0.97 -13.82 -7.69
C PRO A 240 -0.03 -13.52 -8.81
N GLY A 241 -1.14 -12.85 -8.50
CA GLY A 241 -2.12 -12.41 -9.49
C GLY A 241 -1.50 -11.44 -10.50
N PHE A 242 -0.78 -10.42 -10.01
CA PHE A 242 -0.06 -9.45 -10.84
C PHE A 242 0.98 -10.12 -11.74
N VAL A 243 1.81 -11.02 -11.19
CA VAL A 243 2.85 -11.71 -11.95
C VAL A 243 2.25 -12.60 -13.05
N ARG A 244 1.18 -13.34 -12.73
CA ARG A 244 0.47 -14.19 -13.70
C ARG A 244 -0.22 -13.37 -14.79
N TYR A 245 -0.71 -12.19 -14.44
CA TYR A 245 -1.24 -11.24 -15.40
C TYR A 245 -0.14 -10.75 -16.35
N CYS A 246 1.01 -10.32 -15.81
CA CYS A 246 2.15 -9.86 -16.59
C CYS A 246 2.63 -10.92 -17.59
N THR A 247 2.69 -12.20 -17.22
CA THR A 247 3.14 -13.27 -18.13
C THR A 247 2.20 -13.53 -19.31
N ARG A 248 0.92 -13.16 -19.18
CA ARG A 248 -0.07 -13.24 -20.27
C ARG A 248 -0.01 -12.05 -21.24
N LEU A 249 0.71 -10.99 -20.88
CA LEU A 249 0.91 -9.86 -21.78
C LEU A 249 1.84 -10.24 -22.95
N PRO A 250 1.77 -9.54 -24.10
CA PRO A 250 2.73 -9.72 -25.17
C PRO A 250 4.17 -9.52 -24.68
N THR A 251 5.12 -10.29 -25.22
CA THR A 251 6.55 -10.15 -24.90
C THR A 251 7.24 -9.06 -25.72
N SER A 252 6.66 -8.69 -26.88
CA SER A 252 7.20 -7.63 -27.75
C SER A 252 6.82 -6.23 -27.25
N PRO A 253 7.78 -5.29 -27.10
CA PRO A 253 7.50 -3.90 -26.72
C PRO A 253 6.51 -3.19 -27.66
N ALA A 254 6.58 -3.45 -28.96
CA ALA A 254 5.67 -2.84 -29.93
C ALA A 254 4.23 -3.35 -29.74
N ALA A 255 4.05 -4.64 -29.43
CA ALA A 255 2.75 -5.21 -29.14
C ALA A 255 2.19 -4.69 -27.80
N LEU A 256 3.04 -4.52 -26.79
CA LEU A 256 2.69 -3.91 -25.51
C LEU A 256 2.23 -2.45 -25.67
N LEU A 257 2.96 -1.64 -26.44
CA LEU A 257 2.58 -0.25 -26.73
C LEU A 257 1.24 -0.17 -27.47
N ARG A 258 1.07 -0.97 -28.53
CA ARG A 258 -0.21 -1.03 -29.25
C ARG A 258 -1.35 -1.38 -28.29
N ARG A 259 -1.15 -2.39 -27.46
CA ARG A 259 -2.13 -2.83 -26.47
C ARG A 259 -2.49 -1.72 -25.47
N LEU A 260 -1.50 -1.01 -24.93
CA LEU A 260 -1.71 0.08 -23.98
C LEU A 260 -2.66 1.15 -24.53
N VAL A 261 -2.55 1.44 -25.83
CA VAL A 261 -3.39 2.41 -26.53
C VAL A 261 -4.76 1.84 -26.90
N THR A 262 -4.84 0.57 -27.32
CA THR A 262 -6.09 -0.01 -27.86
C THR A 262 -7.01 -0.62 -26.80
N VAL A 263 -6.48 -1.07 -25.66
CA VAL A 263 -7.28 -1.69 -24.61
C VAL A 263 -7.84 -0.60 -23.71
N ALA A 264 -9.16 -0.37 -23.78
CA ALA A 264 -9.86 0.69 -23.04
C ALA A 264 -10.23 0.29 -21.60
N THR A 265 -10.60 -0.97 -21.39
CA THR A 265 -11.11 -1.53 -20.14
C THR A 265 -10.30 -2.74 -19.71
N PHE A 266 -10.36 -3.11 -18.43
CA PHE A 266 -9.69 -4.30 -17.95
C PHE A 266 -10.22 -5.54 -18.69
N PRO A 267 -9.34 -6.32 -19.36
CA PRO A 267 -9.76 -7.51 -20.09
C PRO A 267 -10.05 -8.64 -19.09
N VAL A 268 -11.32 -8.80 -18.69
CA VAL A 268 -11.75 -9.79 -17.67
C VAL A 268 -11.27 -11.22 -17.96
N ALA A 269 -11.12 -11.59 -19.23
CA ALA A 269 -10.55 -12.89 -19.63
C ALA A 269 -9.09 -13.12 -19.15
N LEU A 270 -8.36 -12.05 -18.84
CA LEU A 270 -7.00 -12.13 -18.27
C LEU A 270 -7.00 -12.24 -16.74
N ALA A 271 -8.14 -12.07 -16.08
CA ALA A 271 -8.25 -12.27 -14.65
C ALA A 271 -7.84 -13.71 -14.27
N GLY A 272 -7.21 -13.85 -13.11
CA GLY A 272 -7.09 -15.16 -12.47
C GLY A 272 -8.47 -15.66 -12.02
N PRO A 273 -8.62 -16.99 -11.80
CA PRO A 273 -9.77 -17.49 -11.05
C PRO A 273 -9.91 -16.78 -9.69
#